data_AF-A0A7S2DID3-F1
#
_entry.id   AF-A0A7S2DID3-F1
#
_cell.length_a   1.000
_cell.length_b   1.000
_cell.length_c   1.000
_cell.angle_alpha   90.00
_cell.angle_beta   90.00
_cell.angle_gamma   90.00
#
_symmetry.space_group_name_H-M   'P 1'
#
loop_
_entity.id
_entity.type
_entity.pdbx_description
1 polymer ?
#
loop_
_entity_poly.entity_id
_entity_poly.type
_entity_poly.pdbx_seq_one_letter_code
_entity_poly.pdbx_strand_id
1 'polypeptide(L)'
;VFQDSQGRTLDYYGELRNGRANGRGLYACREGQKFMPRYTGEFRDDQMHGYGVKTWHAGEYAGNKYEGCFYEDKKHGKGRYTWNNGDVYEGLWVHGARCGRGTF
;
A
#
# COMPACT_ATOMS: atom_id res chain seq x y z
N VAL A 1 -3.14 -2.17 -18.01
CA VAL A 1 -3.68 -3.17 -17.04
C VAL A 1 -2.65 -3.28 -15.93
N PHE A 2 -3.01 -2.97 -14.69
CA PHE A 2 -2.10 -3.12 -13.55
C PHE A 2 -2.08 -4.61 -13.18
N GLN A 3 -0.90 -5.21 -13.03
CA GLN A 3 -0.77 -6.61 -12.62
C GLN A 3 0.00 -6.67 -11.30
N ASP A 4 -0.43 -7.52 -10.37
CA ASP A 4 0.34 -7.78 -9.17
C ASP A 4 1.50 -8.75 -9.43
N SER A 5 2.31 -9.02 -8.40
CA SER A 5 3.43 -9.97 -8.45
C SER A 5 3.01 -11.42 -8.70
N GLN A 6 1.71 -11.72 -8.77
CA GLN A 6 1.13 -13.03 -9.07
C GLN A 6 0.42 -13.04 -10.43
N GLY A 7 0.59 -11.99 -11.25
CA GLY A 7 -0.01 -11.87 -12.58
C GLY A 7 -1.50 -11.59 -12.58
N ARG A 8 -2.10 -11.26 -11.43
CA ARG A 8 -3.53 -10.95 -11.34
C ARG A 8 -3.78 -9.53 -11.77
N THR A 9 -4.82 -9.33 -12.60
CA THR A 9 -5.31 -8.00 -12.94
C THR A 9 -5.80 -7.28 -11.68
N LEU A 10 -5.25 -6.10 -11.46
CA LEU A 10 -5.69 -5.16 -10.45
C LEU A 10 -6.56 -4.09 -11.11
N ASP A 11 -7.65 -3.78 -10.44
CA ASP A 11 -8.50 -2.65 -10.77
C ASP A 11 -7.93 -1.38 -10.11
N TYR A 12 -7.84 -0.30 -10.89
CA TYR A 12 -7.50 1.02 -10.40
C TYR A 12 -8.70 1.94 -10.50
N TYR A 13 -8.98 2.65 -9.42
CA TYR A 13 -10.00 3.68 -9.36
C TYR A 13 -9.35 4.96 -8.85
N GLY A 14 -9.18 5.95 -9.72
CA GLY A 14 -8.55 7.20 -9.34
C GLY A 14 -8.21 8.05 -10.55
N GLU A 15 -7.51 9.15 -10.28
CA GLU A 15 -7.07 10.08 -11.30
C GLU A 15 -5.96 9.45 -12.17
N LEU A 16 -6.02 9.75 -13.47
CA LEU A 16 -5.00 9.37 -14.44
C LEU A 16 -4.44 10.64 -15.08
N ARG A 17 -3.12 10.74 -15.17
CA ARG A 17 -2.41 11.79 -15.89
C ARG A 17 -1.50 11.14 -16.92
N ASN A 18 -1.68 11.48 -18.19
CA ASN A 18 -0.97 10.85 -19.33
C ASN A 18 -1.06 9.32 -19.32
N GLY A 19 -2.22 8.77 -18.95
CA GLY A 19 -2.45 7.33 -18.88
C GLY A 19 -1.84 6.62 -17.66
N ARG A 20 -1.23 7.37 -16.73
CA ARG A 20 -0.61 6.84 -15.51
C ARG A 20 -1.37 7.28 -14.25
N ALA A 21 -1.47 6.40 -13.25
CA ALA A 21 -2.05 6.71 -11.96
C ALA A 21 -1.30 7.87 -11.30
N ASN A 22 -2.05 8.91 -10.96
CA ASN A 22 -1.55 10.14 -10.36
C ASN A 22 -2.63 10.69 -9.43
N GLY A 23 -2.24 11.42 -8.38
CA GLY A 23 -3.22 11.96 -7.42
C GLY A 23 -3.80 10.87 -6.53
N ARG A 24 -5.04 11.01 -6.06
CA ARG A 24 -5.65 10.03 -5.16
C ARG A 24 -6.27 8.87 -5.93
N GLY A 25 -6.12 7.66 -5.41
CA GLY A 25 -6.74 6.48 -6.00
C GLY A 25 -6.80 5.28 -5.07
N LEU A 26 -7.30 4.19 -5.65
CA LEU A 26 -7.49 2.89 -5.02
C LEU A 26 -7.01 1.81 -6.00
N TYR A 27 -6.01 1.03 -5.59
CA TYR A 27 -5.69 -0.26 -6.20
C TYR A 27 -6.41 -1.37 -5.44
N ALA A 28 -7.17 -2.20 -6.15
CA ALA A 28 -7.88 -3.35 -5.60
C ALA A 28 -7.72 -4.58 -6.48
N CYS A 29 -7.79 -5.77 -5.89
CA CYS A 29 -7.98 -7.02 -6.62
C CYS A 29 -9.38 -7.58 -6.36
N ARG A 30 -9.82 -8.50 -7.23
CA ARG A 30 -11.05 -9.27 -7.01
C ARG A 30 -10.71 -10.74 -6.83
N GLU A 31 -11.28 -11.36 -5.81
CA GLU A 31 -11.20 -12.80 -5.58
C GLU A 31 -12.63 -13.36 -5.62
N GLY A 32 -13.01 -13.92 -6.77
CA GLY A 32 -14.41 -14.19 -7.07
C GLY A 32 -15.23 -12.89 -7.05
N GLN A 33 -16.30 -12.86 -6.25
CA GLN A 33 -17.13 -11.65 -6.06
C GLN A 33 -16.54 -10.68 -5.02
N LYS A 34 -15.50 -11.08 -4.29
CA LYS A 34 -14.95 -10.29 -3.18
C LYS A 34 -14.05 -9.18 -3.70
N PHE A 35 -14.42 -7.95 -3.38
CA PHE A 35 -13.59 -6.76 -3.62
C PHE A 35 -12.51 -6.66 -2.52
N MET A 36 -11.24 -6.58 -2.91
CA MET A 36 -10.10 -6.63 -1.99
C MET A 36 -9.18 -5.42 -2.23
N PRO A 37 -9.42 -4.29 -1.52
CA PRO A 37 -8.55 -3.11 -1.58
C PRO A 37 -7.11 -3.46 -1.19
N ARG A 38 -6.13 -3.20 -2.04
CA ARG A 38 -4.71 -3.43 -1.74
C ARG A 38 -4.02 -2.17 -1.26
N TYR A 39 -4.39 -1.04 -1.84
CA TYR A 39 -3.88 0.26 -1.46
C TYR A 39 -4.89 1.36 -1.74
N THR A 40 -5.07 2.26 -0.78
CA THR A 40 -5.81 3.51 -0.96
C THR A 40 -4.89 4.65 -0.56
N GLY A 41 -4.67 5.61 -1.43
CA GLY A 41 -3.76 6.72 -1.13
C GLY A 41 -3.39 7.51 -2.36
N GLU A 42 -2.25 8.19 -2.26
CA GLU A 42 -1.73 9.01 -3.34
C GLU A 42 -0.83 8.21 -4.28
N PHE A 43 -0.82 8.61 -5.54
CA PHE A 43 -0.06 8.04 -6.62
C PHE A 43 0.72 9.11 -7.36
N ARG A 44 1.89 8.74 -7.85
CA ARG A 44 2.69 9.54 -8.77
C ARG A 44 3.31 8.62 -9.80
N ASP A 45 2.91 8.79 -11.05
CA ASP A 45 3.41 7.99 -12.18
C ASP A 45 3.36 6.47 -11.93
N ASP A 46 2.17 5.96 -11.60
CA ASP A 46 1.89 4.54 -11.31
C ASP A 46 2.47 3.98 -10.01
N GLN A 47 3.18 4.80 -9.22
CA GLN A 47 3.77 4.39 -7.95
C GLN A 47 3.00 4.96 -6.78
N MET A 48 2.88 4.18 -5.70
CA MET A 48 2.38 4.69 -4.42
C MET A 48 3.30 5.80 -3.91
N HIS A 49 2.69 6.93 -3.56
CA HIS A 49 3.37 8.14 -3.12
C HIS A 49 2.54 8.80 -2.01
N GLY A 50 3.09 9.83 -1.35
CA GLY A 50 2.33 10.60 -0.36
C GLY A 50 1.78 9.74 0.77
N TYR A 51 0.60 10.08 1.31
CA TYR A 51 -0.02 9.28 2.37
C TYR A 51 -0.91 8.17 1.79
N GLY A 52 -0.88 6.99 2.39
CA GLY A 52 -1.77 5.91 2.01
C GLY A 52 -1.89 4.78 3.01
N VAL A 53 -2.81 3.88 2.71
CA VAL A 53 -3.09 2.66 3.47
C VAL A 53 -2.90 1.47 2.56
N LYS A 54 -1.99 0.56 2.92
CA LYS A 54 -1.73 -0.70 2.22
C LYS A 54 -2.18 -1.89 3.06
N THR A 55 -2.89 -2.81 2.45
CA THR A 55 -3.37 -4.05 3.09
C THR A 55 -2.95 -5.27 2.29
N TRP A 56 -2.42 -6.26 3.01
CA TRP A 56 -1.99 -7.52 2.44
C TRP A 56 -3.07 -8.58 2.68
N HIS A 57 -3.64 -9.13 1.60
CA HIS A 57 -4.74 -10.10 1.68
C HIS A 57 -4.34 -11.55 1.37
N ALA A 58 -3.07 -11.80 1.05
CA ALA A 58 -2.59 -13.13 0.66
C ALA A 58 -1.10 -13.30 0.98
N GLY A 59 -0.68 -14.57 1.08
CA GLY A 59 0.70 -14.94 1.39
C GLY A 59 1.04 -14.81 2.88
N GLU A 60 2.34 -14.87 3.21
CA GLU A 60 2.87 -14.80 4.58
C GLU A 60 2.41 -13.53 5.34
N TYR A 61 2.17 -12.44 4.61
CA TYR A 61 1.77 -11.15 5.18
C TYR A 61 0.27 -10.94 5.19
N ALA A 62 -0.55 -11.95 4.86
CA ALA A 62 -2.00 -11.84 4.89
C ALA A 62 -2.48 -11.37 6.28
N GLY A 63 -3.29 -10.30 6.29
CA GLY A 63 -3.75 -9.63 7.50
C GLY A 63 -2.91 -8.42 7.92
N ASN A 64 -1.70 -8.26 7.38
CA ASN A 64 -0.89 -7.09 7.70
C ASN A 64 -1.49 -5.82 7.08
N LYS A 65 -1.28 -4.69 7.74
CA LYS A 65 -1.70 -3.35 7.30
C LYS A 65 -0.59 -2.34 7.54
N TYR A 66 -0.44 -1.41 6.62
CA TYR A 66 0.40 -0.23 6.80
C TYR A 66 -0.42 1.02 6.53
N GLU A 67 -0.25 2.03 7.35
CA GLU A 67 -0.88 3.34 7.22
C GLU A 67 0.20 4.39 7.45
N GLY A 68 0.53 5.18 6.44
CA GLY A 68 1.63 6.14 6.53
C GLY A 68 2.09 6.64 5.17
N CYS A 69 3.24 7.30 5.16
CA CYS A 69 3.76 7.85 3.91
C CYS A 69 4.46 6.79 3.05
N PHE A 70 4.42 7.03 1.74
CA PHE A 70 5.04 6.23 0.70
C PHE A 70 5.89 7.11 -0.19
N TYR A 71 6.99 6.55 -0.67
CA TYR A 71 7.86 7.14 -1.66
C TYR A 71 8.34 6.02 -2.59
N GLU A 72 7.92 6.08 -3.86
CA GLU A 72 8.28 5.11 -4.92
C GLU A 72 7.96 3.66 -4.48
N ASP A 73 6.69 3.42 -4.15
CA ASP A 73 6.15 2.13 -3.68
C ASP A 73 6.65 1.63 -2.32
N LYS A 74 7.59 2.33 -1.71
CA LYS A 74 8.18 1.96 -0.42
C LYS A 74 7.59 2.81 0.71
N LYS A 75 7.37 2.16 1.85
CA LYS A 75 7.03 2.85 3.11
C LYS A 75 8.13 3.87 3.42
N HIS A 76 7.75 5.10 3.73
CA HIS A 76 8.68 6.19 3.98
C HIS A 76 8.07 7.17 5.01
N GLY A 77 8.88 7.94 5.72
CA GLY A 77 8.38 8.90 6.71
C GLY A 77 7.65 8.24 7.88
N LYS A 78 6.69 8.96 8.49
CA LYS A 78 5.91 8.42 9.62
C LYS A 78 4.89 7.40 9.13
N GLY A 79 4.77 6.30 9.86
CA GLY A 79 3.71 5.33 9.59
C GLY A 79 3.53 4.29 10.68
N ARG A 80 2.34 3.70 10.68
CA ARG A 80 1.88 2.63 11.54
C ARG A 80 1.80 1.34 10.75
N TYR A 81 2.48 0.30 11.23
CA TYR A 81 2.36 -1.05 10.69
C TYR A 81 1.67 -1.94 11.71
N THR A 82 0.58 -2.57 11.30
CA THR A 82 -0.15 -3.57 12.07
C THR A 82 0.16 -4.93 11.46
N TRP A 83 0.74 -5.82 12.25
CA TRP A 83 0.93 -7.22 11.84
C TRP A 83 -0.38 -7.99 11.99
N ASN A 84 -0.48 -9.13 11.29
CA ASN A 84 -1.65 -10.00 11.31
C ASN A 84 -1.94 -10.62 12.69
N ASN A 85 -0.93 -10.70 13.56
CA ASN A 85 -1.06 -11.12 14.95
C ASN A 85 -1.61 -10.00 15.87
N GLY A 86 -1.81 -8.79 15.33
CA GLY A 86 -2.30 -7.63 16.07
C GLY A 86 -1.21 -6.71 16.62
N ASP A 87 0.06 -7.10 16.54
CA ASP A 87 1.16 -6.23 16.97
C ASP A 87 1.16 -4.94 16.15
N VAL A 88 1.63 -3.85 16.75
CA VAL A 88 1.69 -2.54 16.13
C VAL A 88 3.08 -1.96 16.27
N TYR A 89 3.57 -1.35 15.18
CA TYR A 89 4.76 -0.51 15.20
C TYR A 89 4.39 0.85 14.66
N GLU A 90 4.65 1.87 15.46
CA GLU A 90 4.55 3.27 15.06
C GLU A 90 5.94 3.89 15.07
N GLY A 91 6.34 4.43 13.92
CA GLY A 91 7.68 4.97 13.80
C GLY A 91 7.98 5.55 12.43
N LEU A 92 9.26 5.84 12.25
CA LEU A 92 9.80 6.35 11.01
C LEU A 92 10.22 5.19 10.10
N TRP A 93 10.00 5.36 8.81
CA TRP A 93 10.29 4.40 7.75
C TRP A 93 11.18 5.08 6.71
N VAL A 94 12.20 4.36 6.24
CA VAL A 94 13.09 4.82 5.17
C VAL A 94 13.27 3.69 4.18
N HIS A 95 12.80 3.89 2.95
CA HIS A 95 12.86 2.92 1.85
C HIS A 95 12.35 1.51 2.22
N GLY A 96 11.24 1.44 2.96
CA GLY A 96 10.62 0.18 3.37
C GLY A 96 11.18 -0.43 4.66
N ALA A 97 12.30 0.09 5.17
CA ALA A 97 12.86 -0.32 6.45
C ALA A 97 12.38 0.58 7.58
N ARG A 98 12.16 -0.01 8.76
CA ARG A 98 11.95 0.75 10.01
C ARG A 98 13.24 1.49 10.33
N CYS A 99 13.19 2.80 10.51
CA CYS A 99 14.34 3.65 10.76
C CYS A 99 14.04 4.56 11.95
N GLY A 100 14.44 4.17 13.15
CA GLY A 100 14.25 4.96 14.38
C GLY A 100 13.92 4.10 15.59
N ARG A 101 13.91 4.72 16.78
CA ARG A 101 13.34 4.15 18.01
C ARG A 101 11.82 4.14 17.86
N GLY A 102 11.27 3.10 17.25
CA GLY A 102 9.82 2.90 17.26
C GLY A 102 9.38 2.28 18.58
N THR A 103 8.21 2.67 19.05
CA THR A 103 7.54 2.08 20.21
C THR A 103 6.79 0.83 19.76
N PHE A 104 6.91 -0.24 20.54
CA PHE A 104 6.16 -1.50 20.41
C PHE A 104 4.97 -1.47 21.37
#